data_AF-A0A821Q204-F1
#
_entry.id   AF-A0A821Q204-F1
#
_cell.length_a   1.000
_cell.length_b   1.000
_cell.length_c   1.000
_cell.angle_alpha   90.00
_cell.angle_beta   90.00
_cell.angle_gamma   90.00
#
_symmetry.space_group_name_H-M   'P 1'
#
loop_
_entity.id
_entity.type
_entity.pdbx_description
1 polymer ?
#
loop_
_entity_poly.entity_id
_entity_poly.type
_entity_poly.pdbx_seq_one_letter_code
_entity_poly.pdbx_strand_id
1 'polypeptide(L)'
;MEDDNEAQGFVDFANKHIHIHRIIPSATQEEVLFSCCPGAFLSILVCDTLQDNEIVILRGCKRFIDYTGYADTFCYKGHYHEQNPIYIQDILVLDACYSSHFARNNIDRDLGKAWAAFEKSKDEIIVTGKWGCGVFGGD
;
A
#
# COMPACT_ATOMS: atom_id res chain seq x y z
N MET A 1 2.44 -4.04 -9.98
CA MET A 1 1.86 -4.89 -8.91
C MET A 1 0.35 -4.89 -9.06
N GLU A 2 -0.21 -3.75 -9.43
CA GLU A 2 -1.60 -3.36 -9.46
C GLU A 2 -2.34 -3.74 -10.75
N ASP A 3 -1.75 -4.60 -11.58
CA ASP A 3 -2.28 -5.11 -12.86
C ASP A 3 -2.75 -6.57 -12.75
N ASP A 4 -2.71 -7.15 -11.55
CA ASP A 4 -3.21 -8.49 -11.29
C ASP A 4 -4.74 -8.45 -11.18
N ASN A 5 -5.43 -9.01 -12.18
CA ASN A 5 -6.89 -8.98 -12.26
C ASN A 5 -7.58 -9.98 -11.31
N GLU A 6 -6.84 -10.92 -10.72
CA GLU A 6 -7.38 -11.88 -9.74
C GLU A 6 -7.22 -11.37 -8.30
N ALA A 7 -6.38 -10.36 -8.09
CA ALA A 7 -6.17 -9.78 -6.78
C ALA A 7 -7.49 -9.25 -6.19
N GLN A 8 -7.63 -9.42 -4.89
CA GLN A 8 -8.73 -8.85 -4.11
C GLN A 8 -8.23 -7.77 -3.16
N GLY A 9 -6.94 -7.80 -2.80
CA GLY A 9 -6.30 -6.76 -2.01
C GLY A 9 -4.84 -6.53 -2.40
N PHE A 10 -4.40 -5.29 -2.23
CA PHE A 10 -3.01 -4.88 -2.46
C PHE A 10 -2.39 -4.37 -1.16
N VAL A 11 -1.16 -4.76 -0.91
CA VAL A 11 -0.37 -4.19 0.17
C VAL A 11 0.13 -2.79 -0.23
N ASP A 12 -0.15 -1.81 0.62
CA ASP A 12 0.47 -0.50 0.61
C ASP A 12 1.73 -0.52 1.48
N PHE A 13 2.88 -0.19 0.89
CA PHE A 13 4.18 -0.13 1.55
C PHE A 13 4.34 1.21 2.28
N ALA A 14 3.47 1.40 3.26
CA ALA A 14 3.23 2.67 3.89
C ALA A 14 4.39 3.14 4.77
N ASN A 15 4.43 4.45 5.01
CA ASN A 15 5.04 4.99 6.22
C ASN A 15 4.09 4.80 7.43
N LYS A 16 4.64 4.72 8.65
CA LYS A 16 3.81 4.65 9.87
C LYS A 16 2.85 5.85 10.03
N HIS A 17 3.17 6.98 9.39
CA HIS A 17 2.23 8.05 9.14
C HIS A 17 1.82 7.93 7.67
N ILE A 18 0.57 7.58 7.37
CA ILE A 18 0.14 7.37 5.98
C ILE A 18 0.43 8.63 5.15
N HIS A 19 1.12 8.45 4.03
CA HIS A 19 1.67 9.52 3.19
C HIS A 19 2.44 10.60 3.96
N ILE A 20 3.12 10.28 5.06
CA ILE A 20 3.78 11.27 5.91
C ILE A 20 2.88 12.47 6.31
N HIS A 21 1.57 12.22 6.41
CA HIS A 21 0.50 13.22 6.61
C HIS A 21 0.35 14.28 5.51
N ARG A 22 0.91 14.07 4.32
CA ARG A 22 0.81 15.00 3.19
C ARG A 22 1.04 14.32 1.86
N ILE A 23 0.21 14.65 0.87
CA ILE A 23 0.41 14.23 -0.52
C ILE A 23 1.70 14.88 -1.08
N ILE A 24 2.69 14.06 -1.41
CA ILE A 24 3.96 14.48 -2.02
C ILE A 24 4.15 13.87 -3.41
N PRO A 25 4.92 14.51 -4.30
CA PRO A 25 5.16 14.00 -5.65
C PRO A 25 6.35 13.03 -5.70
N SER A 26 6.48 12.10 -4.76
CA SER A 26 7.54 11.07 -4.81
C SER A 26 7.26 10.01 -5.89
N ALA A 27 5.97 9.77 -6.17
CA ALA A 27 5.48 8.73 -7.09
C ALA A 27 6.16 7.36 -6.84
N THR A 28 6.38 7.05 -5.56
CA THR A 28 6.72 5.72 -5.08
C THR A 28 5.44 4.88 -4.91
N GLN A 29 5.56 3.62 -4.47
CA GLN A 29 4.45 2.67 -4.49
C GLN A 29 3.19 3.16 -3.77
N GLU A 30 3.30 3.71 -2.55
CA GLU A 30 2.17 4.28 -1.79
C GLU A 30 1.45 5.40 -2.57
N GLU A 31 2.21 6.39 -3.07
CA GLU A 31 1.66 7.51 -3.85
C GLU A 31 1.01 7.09 -5.16
N VAL A 32 1.60 6.12 -5.85
CA VAL A 32 1.04 5.57 -7.09
C VAL A 32 -0.28 4.83 -6.81
N LEU A 33 -0.31 3.99 -5.78
CA LEU A 33 -1.49 3.21 -5.41
C LEU A 33 -2.67 4.12 -5.02
N PHE A 34 -2.42 5.13 -4.17
CA PHE A 34 -3.45 6.07 -3.75
C PHE A 34 -3.86 7.02 -4.88
N SER A 35 -2.96 7.36 -5.81
CA SER A 35 -3.33 8.08 -7.04
C SER A 35 -4.27 7.25 -7.90
N CYS A 36 -4.06 5.94 -7.98
CA CYS A 36 -4.95 5.01 -8.68
C CYS A 36 -6.31 4.87 -7.98
N CYS A 37 -6.32 4.94 -6.65
CA CYS A 37 -7.51 4.78 -5.80
C CYS A 37 -7.73 6.00 -4.87
N PRO A 38 -8.14 7.18 -5.40
CA PRO A 38 -8.08 8.44 -4.64
C PRO A 38 -8.92 8.48 -3.35
N GLY A 39 -9.93 7.61 -3.20
CA GLY A 39 -10.68 7.48 -1.96
C GLY A 39 -9.82 7.05 -0.77
N ALA A 40 -8.68 6.39 -1.04
CA ALA A 40 -7.72 5.98 -0.03
C ALA A 40 -7.09 7.17 0.70
N PHE A 41 -6.95 8.34 0.06
CA PHE A 41 -6.38 9.54 0.70
C PHE A 41 -7.18 10.03 1.93
N LEU A 42 -8.44 9.62 2.08
CA LEU A 42 -9.21 9.92 3.30
C LEU A 42 -8.59 9.29 4.55
N SER A 43 -7.78 8.23 4.40
CA SER A 43 -7.07 7.59 5.51
C SER A 43 -6.12 8.56 6.23
N ILE A 44 -5.52 9.52 5.50
CA ILE A 44 -4.64 10.56 6.06
C ILE A 44 -5.37 11.39 7.12
N LEU A 45 -6.69 11.59 6.97
CA LEU A 45 -7.48 12.43 7.88
C LEU A 45 -7.91 11.69 9.16
N VAL A 46 -7.98 10.35 9.11
CA VAL A 46 -8.59 9.53 10.17
C VAL A 46 -7.58 8.65 10.90
N CYS A 47 -6.41 8.43 10.31
CA CYS A 47 -5.33 7.66 10.90
C CYS A 47 -4.15 8.58 11.19
N ASP A 48 -3.81 8.71 12.48
CA ASP A 48 -2.66 9.49 12.92
C ASP A 48 -1.35 8.71 12.71
N THR A 49 -1.01 7.78 13.58
CA THR A 49 0.22 6.99 13.48
C THR A 49 -0.06 5.52 13.74
N LEU A 50 0.34 4.64 12.82
CA LEU A 50 0.31 3.20 13.04
C LEU A 50 1.30 2.81 14.14
N GLN A 51 0.80 2.20 15.23
CA GLN A 51 1.65 1.52 16.20
C GLN A 51 2.18 0.19 15.64
N ASP A 52 3.20 -0.40 16.26
CA ASP A 52 3.85 -1.64 15.81
C ASP A 52 2.90 -2.85 15.65
N ASN A 53 1.76 -2.84 16.35
CA ASN A 53 0.74 -3.88 16.29
C ASN A 53 -0.53 -3.45 15.54
N GLU A 54 -0.53 -2.27 14.92
CA GLU A 54 -1.66 -1.73 14.19
C GLU A 54 -1.43 -1.80 12.67
N ILE A 55 -2.53 -1.96 11.96
CA ILE A 55 -2.66 -1.95 10.51
C ILE A 55 -3.93 -1.19 10.15
N VAL A 56 -4.01 -0.69 8.92
CA VAL A 56 -5.25 -0.13 8.39
C VAL A 56 -5.67 -0.93 7.16
N ILE A 57 -6.95 -1.30 7.08
CA ILE A 57 -7.51 -1.91 5.86
C ILE A 57 -8.57 -0.98 5.30
N LEU A 58 -8.29 -0.45 4.12
CA LEU A 58 -9.23 0.37 3.37
C LEU A 58 -10.05 -0.57 2.49
N ARG A 59 -11.31 -0.77 2.86
CA ARG A 59 -12.19 -1.74 2.22
C ARG A 59 -12.91 -1.13 1.02
N GLY A 60 -13.01 -1.89 -0.07
CA GLY A 60 -13.81 -1.51 -1.23
C GLY A 60 -13.28 -0.28 -1.98
N CYS A 61 -11.96 -0.10 -1.99
CA CYS A 61 -11.32 0.98 -2.73
C CYS A 61 -11.49 0.77 -4.23
N LYS A 62 -12.11 1.75 -4.88
CA LYS A 62 -12.27 1.76 -6.33
C LYS A 62 -11.04 2.34 -7.02
N ARG A 63 -10.54 1.65 -8.04
CA ARG A 63 -9.56 2.21 -8.98
C ARG A 63 -10.21 3.10 -10.03
N PHE A 64 -9.62 4.27 -10.30
CA PHE A 64 -10.11 5.23 -11.29
C PHE A 64 -9.12 5.52 -12.42
N ILE A 65 -7.81 5.38 -12.14
CA ILE A 65 -6.74 5.84 -13.02
C ILE A 65 -5.91 4.65 -13.49
N ASP A 66 -5.49 4.71 -14.75
CA ASP A 66 -4.39 3.91 -15.28
C ASP A 66 -3.15 4.78 -15.47
N TYR A 67 -1.96 4.18 -15.36
CA TYR A 67 -0.69 4.92 -15.36
C TYR A 67 0.43 4.16 -16.08
N THR A 68 1.52 4.87 -16.38
CA THR A 68 2.79 4.28 -16.78
C THR A 68 3.94 4.89 -15.98
N GLY A 69 5.08 4.23 -16.01
CA GLY A 69 6.30 4.70 -15.34
C GLY A 69 6.24 4.60 -13.81
N TYR A 70 7.28 5.10 -13.19
CA TYR A 70 7.50 5.09 -11.75
C TYR A 70 8.43 6.24 -11.36
N ALA A 71 8.28 6.80 -10.15
CA ALA A 71 9.01 7.98 -9.69
C ALA A 71 8.95 9.11 -10.75
N ASP A 72 10.10 9.62 -11.19
CA ASP A 72 10.20 10.73 -12.16
C ASP A 72 9.57 10.45 -13.54
N THR A 73 9.29 9.18 -13.85
CA THR A 73 8.64 8.78 -15.12
C THR A 73 7.14 8.51 -14.98
N PHE A 74 6.59 8.66 -13.78
CA PHE A 74 5.17 8.44 -13.52
C PHE A 74 4.31 9.36 -14.39
N CYS A 75 3.36 8.75 -15.10
CA CYS A 75 2.50 9.46 -16.04
C CYS A 75 1.08 8.90 -16.02
N TYR A 76 0.10 9.80 -15.98
CA TYR A 76 -1.31 9.46 -16.18
C TYR A 76 -1.51 8.90 -17.60
N LYS A 77 -2.07 7.70 -17.71
CA LYS A 77 -2.32 7.02 -18.99
C LYS A 77 -3.77 7.17 -19.45
N GLY A 78 -4.71 7.32 -18.51
CA GLY A 78 -6.13 7.40 -18.83
C GLY A 78 -7.01 6.97 -17.67
N HIS A 79 -8.32 6.98 -17.89
CA HIS A 79 -9.24 6.36 -16.94
C HIS A 79 -9.12 4.85 -17.05
N TYR A 80 -9.13 4.16 -15.91
CA TYR A 80 -9.17 2.70 -15.89
C TYR A 80 -10.46 2.13 -16.54
N HIS A 81 -11.48 2.99 -16.66
CA HIS A 81 -12.85 2.70 -17.10
C HIS A 81 -13.07 2.42 -18.59
N GLU A 82 -12.08 2.53 -19.46
CA GLU A 82 -12.33 2.37 -20.91
C GLU A 82 -12.41 0.91 -21.39
N GLN A 83 -11.93 -0.08 -20.60
CA GLN A 83 -12.01 -1.50 -20.98
C GLN A 83 -12.39 -2.49 -19.85
N ASN A 84 -12.40 -2.07 -18.58
CA ASN A 84 -12.63 -2.98 -17.43
C ASN A 84 -13.86 -2.57 -16.60
N PRO A 85 -14.61 -3.54 -16.02
CA PRO A 85 -15.58 -3.23 -14.98
C PRO A 85 -14.89 -2.50 -13.84
N ILE A 86 -15.65 -1.70 -13.07
CA ILE A 86 -15.16 -1.03 -11.87
C ILE A 86 -14.42 -2.05 -11.02
N TYR A 87 -13.10 -1.91 -10.96
CA TYR A 87 -12.26 -2.78 -10.16
C TYR A 87 -12.23 -2.21 -8.74
N ILE A 88 -12.68 -3.06 -7.82
CA ILE A 88 -12.80 -2.79 -6.40
C ILE A 88 -11.82 -3.73 -5.73
N GLN A 89 -10.96 -3.15 -4.91
CA GLN A 89 -9.95 -3.87 -4.14
C GLN A 89 -9.89 -3.36 -2.71
N ASP A 90 -9.34 -4.17 -1.83
CA ASP A 90 -8.91 -3.71 -0.52
C ASP A 90 -7.46 -3.20 -0.58
N ILE A 91 -7.13 -2.20 0.24
CA ILE A 91 -5.76 -1.73 0.42
C ILE A 91 -5.35 -2.01 1.85
N LEU A 92 -4.34 -2.86 2.01
CA LEU A 92 -3.78 -3.25 3.30
C LEU A 92 -2.57 -2.36 3.57
N VAL A 93 -2.73 -1.39 4.47
CA VAL A 93 -1.71 -0.40 4.84
C VAL A 93 -0.89 -0.94 6.02
N LEU A 94 0.39 -1.20 5.75
CA LEU A 94 1.37 -1.67 6.73
C LEU A 94 2.73 -1.01 6.53
N ASP A 95 3.32 -0.56 7.62
CA ASP A 95 4.63 0.06 7.65
C ASP A 95 5.73 -0.92 8.09
N ALA A 96 6.89 -0.91 7.44
CA ALA A 96 8.04 -1.76 7.79
C ALA A 96 9.04 -1.04 8.71
N CYS A 97 9.91 -1.80 9.39
CA CYS A 97 11.05 -1.23 10.10
C CYS A 97 12.00 -0.50 9.13
N TYR A 98 12.77 0.46 9.65
CA TYR A 98 13.70 1.29 8.85
C TYR A 98 15.17 0.91 9.00
N SER A 99 15.51 0.10 9.99
CA SER A 99 16.89 -0.22 10.32
C SER A 99 16.97 -1.50 11.15
N SER A 100 18.18 -2.03 11.30
CA SER A 100 18.44 -3.22 12.13
C SER A 100 17.51 -4.38 11.78
N HIS A 101 17.22 -4.58 10.49
CA HIS A 101 16.22 -5.54 9.97
C HIS A 101 16.45 -6.97 10.45
N PHE A 102 17.70 -7.35 10.72
CA PHE A 102 18.07 -8.67 11.24
C PHE A 102 18.05 -8.78 12.77
N ALA A 103 17.78 -7.70 13.49
CA ALA A 103 17.61 -7.77 14.94
C ALA A 103 16.31 -8.52 15.26
N ARG A 104 16.37 -9.44 16.23
CA ARG A 104 15.24 -10.33 16.56
C ARG A 104 13.94 -9.56 16.79
N ASN A 105 14.01 -8.44 17.50
CA ASN A 105 12.83 -7.61 17.78
C ASN A 105 12.21 -7.02 16.50
N ASN A 106 13.02 -6.61 15.52
CA ASN A 106 12.52 -6.02 14.28
C ASN A 106 11.97 -7.11 13.34
N ILE A 107 12.58 -8.29 13.33
CA ILE A 107 12.02 -9.48 12.66
C ILE A 107 10.64 -9.82 13.25
N ASP A 108 10.55 -9.96 14.58
CA ASP A 108 9.30 -10.31 15.24
C ASP A 108 8.22 -9.24 15.04
N ARG A 109 8.63 -7.96 15.00
CA ARG A 109 7.75 -6.82 14.74
C ARG A 109 7.18 -6.87 13.32
N ASP A 110 8.02 -6.97 12.29
CA ASP A 110 7.53 -6.97 10.89
C ASP A 110 6.73 -8.24 10.57
N LEU A 111 7.10 -9.39 11.16
CA LEU A 111 6.28 -10.60 11.11
C LEU A 111 4.90 -10.40 11.76
N GLY A 112 4.86 -9.79 12.95
CA GLY A 112 3.61 -9.50 13.66
C GLY A 112 2.70 -8.54 12.88
N LYS A 113 3.30 -7.51 12.28
CA LYS A 113 2.61 -6.54 11.41
C LYS A 113 1.99 -7.20 10.18
N ALA A 114 2.79 -7.97 9.45
CA ALA A 114 2.32 -8.71 8.27
C ALA A 114 1.23 -9.72 8.65
N TRP A 115 1.41 -10.45 9.75
CA TRP A 115 0.41 -11.38 10.26
C TRP A 115 -0.91 -10.67 10.61
N ALA A 116 -0.86 -9.52 11.28
CA ALA A 116 -2.06 -8.76 11.65
C ALA A 116 -2.87 -8.33 10.42
N ALA A 117 -2.20 -7.97 9.31
CA ALA A 117 -2.87 -7.64 8.05
C ALA A 117 -3.43 -8.90 7.36
N PHE A 118 -2.61 -9.93 7.16
CA PHE A 118 -2.99 -11.10 6.37
C PHE A 118 -4.00 -12.00 7.06
N GLU A 119 -4.00 -12.11 8.39
CA GLU A 119 -5.04 -12.86 9.11
C GLU A 119 -6.42 -12.21 8.95
N LYS A 120 -6.49 -10.88 8.79
CA LYS A 120 -7.74 -10.14 8.57
C LYS A 120 -8.23 -10.18 7.11
N SER A 121 -7.42 -10.69 6.21
CA SER A 121 -7.67 -10.83 4.77
C SER A 121 -7.39 -12.24 4.27
N LYS A 122 -7.53 -13.26 5.13
CA LYS A 122 -7.15 -14.64 4.83
C LYS A 122 -7.94 -15.32 3.72
N ASP A 123 -9.13 -14.80 3.42
CA ASP A 123 -10.01 -15.29 2.36
C ASP A 123 -9.82 -14.53 1.04
N GLU A 124 -8.85 -13.60 0.99
CA GLU A 124 -8.54 -12.77 -0.17
C GLU A 124 -7.25 -13.21 -0.87
N ILE A 125 -7.22 -13.09 -2.20
CA ILE A 125 -5.97 -13.11 -2.96
C ILE A 125 -5.26 -11.77 -2.74
N ILE A 126 -4.26 -11.78 -1.86
CA ILE A 126 -3.43 -10.61 -1.56
C ILE A 126 -2.22 -10.56 -2.47
N VAL A 127 -2.08 -9.44 -3.18
CA VAL A 127 -0.87 -9.12 -3.91
C VAL A 127 0.02 -8.21 -3.06
N THR A 128 1.28 -8.58 -2.96
CA THR A 128 2.34 -7.84 -2.26
C THR A 128 3.62 -7.84 -3.11
N GLY A 129 4.72 -7.36 -2.55
CA GLY A 129 6.01 -7.30 -3.23
C GLY A 129 7.14 -7.01 -2.26
N LYS A 130 8.07 -6.14 -2.67
CA LYS A 130 9.26 -5.77 -1.91
C LYS A 130 8.95 -4.76 -0.79
N TRP A 131 8.05 -5.13 0.12
CA TRP A 131 7.65 -4.32 1.27
C TRP A 131 8.87 -4.00 2.13
N GLY A 132 9.13 -2.71 2.37
CA GLY A 132 10.28 -2.26 3.17
C GLY A 132 11.65 -2.28 2.45
N CYS A 133 11.80 -2.91 1.29
CA CYS A 133 13.12 -3.04 0.63
C CYS A 133 13.49 -1.85 -0.29
N GLY A 134 12.61 -0.86 -0.41
CA GLY A 134 12.86 0.36 -1.21
C GLY A 134 13.55 1.44 -0.39
N VAL A 135 12.85 2.56 -0.19
CA VAL A 135 13.33 3.71 0.58
C VAL A 135 13.74 3.34 2.01
N PHE A 136 13.17 2.27 2.58
CA PHE A 136 13.45 1.84 3.95
C PHE A 136 14.64 0.85 4.06
N GLY A 137 15.21 0.42 2.93
CA GLY A 137 16.48 -0.32 2.89
C GLY A 137 16.46 -1.71 3.52
N GLY A 138 15.30 -2.36 3.59
CA GLY A 138 15.18 -3.79 3.91
C GLY A 138 15.82 -4.70 2.85
N ASP A 139 16.12 -5.94 3.23
CA ASP A 139 16.58 -7.02 2.34
C ASP A 139 15.42 -7.94 1.98
#